data_AF-A0A3D1JCA8-F1
#
_entry.id   AF-A0A3D1JCA8-F1
#
_cell.length_a   1.000
_cell.length_b   1.000
_cell.length_c   1.000
_cell.angle_alpha   90.00
_cell.angle_beta   90.00
_cell.angle_gamma   90.00
#
_symmetry.space_group_name_H-M   'P 1'
#
loop_
_entity.id
_entity.type
_entity.pdbx_description
1 polymer ?
#
loop_
_entity_poly.entity_id
_entity_poly.type
_entity_poly.pdbx_seq_one_letter_code
_entity_poly.pdbx_strand_id
1 'polypeptide(L)'
;MGSLGAMEKGSSDRYFQGGVNEANKLVPEGIEGRVAYKGSVSDIIFQMIGGLKSGMGYVGAANLQQLRDEAQFIQMSGNGLKESHPHDVQITKEAPNYSVKS
;
A
#
# COMPACT_ATOMS: atom_id res chain seq x y z
N MET A 1 -8.36 -10.60 -0.20
CA MET A 1 -8.99 -11.81 -0.78
C MET A 1 -9.67 -12.69 0.25
N GLY A 2 -9.54 -12.45 1.57
CA GLY A 2 -10.16 -13.26 2.62
C GLY A 2 -11.46 -12.68 3.17
N SER A 3 -12.10 -11.75 2.45
CA SER A 3 -13.46 -11.34 2.81
C SER A 3 -14.46 -12.42 2.42
N LEU A 4 -15.62 -12.44 3.09
CA LEU A 4 -16.68 -13.40 2.80
C LEU A 4 -17.05 -13.40 1.31
N GLY A 5 -17.30 -12.23 0.71
CA GLY A 5 -17.67 -12.14 -0.70
C GLY A 5 -16.58 -12.57 -1.69
N ALA A 6 -15.30 -12.53 -1.29
CA ALA A 6 -14.22 -13.07 -2.09
C ALA A 6 -14.10 -14.59 -1.94
N MET A 7 -14.26 -15.11 -0.71
CA MET A 7 -14.13 -16.54 -0.40
C MET A 7 -15.25 -17.36 -1.00
N GLU A 8 -16.48 -16.85 -0.99
CA GLU A 8 -17.63 -17.44 -1.70
C GLU A 8 -17.37 -17.61 -3.20
N LYS A 9 -16.51 -16.77 -3.78
CA LYS A 9 -16.13 -16.79 -5.20
C LYS A 9 -14.82 -17.56 -5.47
N GLY A 10 -14.40 -18.40 -4.52
CA GLY A 10 -13.31 -19.36 -4.74
C GLY A 10 -11.95 -18.93 -4.22
N SER A 11 -11.86 -17.88 -3.37
CA SER A 11 -10.60 -17.59 -2.67
C SER A 11 -10.43 -18.34 -1.34
N SER A 12 -11.42 -19.12 -0.89
CA SER A 12 -11.41 -19.85 0.39
C SER A 12 -10.26 -20.85 0.53
N ASP A 13 -9.84 -21.50 -0.57
CA ASP A 13 -8.72 -22.45 -0.59
C ASP A 13 -7.40 -21.80 -0.09
N ARG A 14 -7.18 -20.52 -0.41
CA ARG A 14 -6.01 -19.76 0.06
C ARG A 14 -5.96 -19.58 1.58
N TYR A 15 -7.10 -19.74 2.25
CA TYR A 15 -7.24 -19.62 3.71
C TYR A 15 -7.52 -20.99 4.35
N PHE A 16 -7.23 -22.09 3.64
CA PHE A 16 -7.46 -23.47 4.10
C PHE A 16 -8.93 -23.79 4.42
N GLN A 17 -9.84 -23.03 3.81
CA GLN A 17 -11.29 -23.15 4.00
C GLN A 17 -11.99 -23.69 2.75
N GLY A 18 -11.24 -24.28 1.81
CA GLY A 18 -11.78 -24.85 0.57
C GLY A 18 -12.73 -26.04 0.78
N GLY A 19 -12.62 -26.74 1.92
CA GLY A 19 -13.53 -27.83 2.30
C GLY A 19 -14.79 -27.38 3.06
N VAL A 20 -14.92 -26.08 3.36
CA VAL A 20 -16.10 -25.51 4.02
C VAL A 20 -17.10 -25.12 2.94
N ASN A 21 -18.17 -25.92 2.81
CA ASN A 21 -19.18 -25.72 1.77
C ASN A 21 -20.24 -24.69 2.14
N GLU A 22 -20.41 -24.41 3.44
CA GLU A 22 -21.38 -23.42 3.92
C GLU A 22 -20.72 -22.07 4.19
N ALA A 23 -21.13 -21.04 3.44
CA ALA A 23 -20.57 -19.70 3.54
C ALA A 23 -20.66 -19.09 4.95
N ASN A 24 -21.70 -19.44 5.72
CA ASN A 24 -21.87 -19.00 7.11
C ASN A 24 -20.91 -19.65 8.11
N LYS A 25 -20.14 -20.68 7.69
CA LYS A 25 -19.08 -21.32 8.50
C LYS A 25 -17.69 -20.84 8.12
N LEU A 26 -17.57 -19.96 7.11
CA LEU A 26 -16.29 -19.35 6.76
C LEU A 26 -15.85 -18.37 7.85
N VAL A 27 -14.57 -18.39 8.19
CA VAL A 27 -13.90 -17.46 9.10
C VAL A 27 -13.11 -16.46 8.24
N PRO A 28 -13.63 -15.23 8.03
CA PRO A 28 -12.96 -14.26 7.17
C PRO A 28 -11.76 -13.61 7.85
N GLU A 29 -10.65 -13.55 7.12
CA GLU A 29 -9.42 -12.82 7.49
C GLU A 29 -9.29 -11.48 6.74
N GLY A 30 -10.28 -11.14 5.92
CA GLY A 30 -10.32 -9.90 5.15
C GLY A 30 -11.63 -9.14 5.34
N ILE A 31 -11.57 -7.84 5.09
CA ILE A 31 -12.73 -6.93 5.09
C ILE A 31 -13.08 -6.50 3.67
N GLU A 32 -14.28 -5.98 3.51
CA GLU A 32 -14.72 -5.33 2.27
C GLU A 32 -14.70 -3.82 2.45
N GLY A 33 -14.17 -3.14 1.45
CA GLY A 33 -14.02 -1.70 1.48
C GLY A 33 -14.06 -1.13 0.07
N ARG A 34 -14.28 0.18 -0.01
CA ARG A 34 -14.25 0.93 -1.27
C ARG A 34 -13.14 1.95 -1.23
N VAL A 35 -12.53 2.21 -2.38
CA VAL A 35 -11.52 3.25 -2.57
C VAL A 35 -11.96 4.23 -3.64
N ALA A 36 -11.47 5.47 -3.57
CA ALA A 36 -11.75 6.48 -4.58
C ALA A 36 -11.21 6.06 -5.96
N TYR A 37 -11.90 6.48 -7.02
CA TYR A 37 -11.42 6.31 -8.38
C TYR A 37 -10.13 7.13 -8.59
N LYS A 38 -9.09 6.47 -9.11
CA LYS A 38 -7.73 7.05 -9.22
C LYS A 38 -7.31 7.44 -10.64
N GLY A 39 -8.21 7.35 -11.62
CA GLY A 39 -7.87 7.62 -13.02
C GLY A 39 -7.14 6.45 -13.70
N SER A 40 -6.28 6.76 -14.66
CA SER A 40 -5.56 5.76 -15.43
C SER A 40 -4.47 5.06 -14.61
N VAL A 41 -4.32 3.76 -14.83
CA VAL A 41 -3.23 2.96 -14.25
C VAL A 41 -1.85 3.51 -14.66
N SER A 42 -1.72 4.05 -15.88
CA SER A 42 -0.47 4.66 -16.36
C SER A 42 0.03 5.77 -15.45
N ASP A 43 -0.87 6.61 -14.96
CA ASP A 43 -0.54 7.81 -14.21
C ASP A 43 -0.08 7.45 -12.79
N ILE A 44 -0.71 6.42 -12.21
CA ILE A 44 -0.32 5.85 -10.92
C ILE A 44 1.06 5.22 -11.01
N ILE A 45 1.32 4.39 -12.03
CA ILE A 45 2.62 3.76 -12.25
C ILE A 45 3.71 4.84 -12.44
N PHE A 46 3.41 5.91 -13.20
CA PHE A 46 4.35 7.01 -13.39
C PHE A 46 4.75 7.66 -12.06
N GLN A 47 3.78 7.98 -11.20
CA GLN A 47 4.06 8.56 -9.88
C GLN A 47 4.85 7.60 -8.97
N MET A 48 4.51 6.31 -8.96
CA MET A 48 5.21 5.30 -8.17
C MET A 48 6.68 5.13 -8.59
N ILE A 49 6.93 5.07 -9.90
CA ILE A 49 8.30 5.00 -10.44
C ILE A 49 9.06 6.30 -10.17
N GLY A 50 8.40 7.45 -10.28
CA GLY A 50 8.99 8.75 -9.95
C GLY A 50 9.48 8.82 -8.50
N GLY A 51 8.64 8.37 -7.55
CA GLY A 51 9.01 8.27 -6.15
C GLY A 51 10.18 7.32 -5.90
N LEU A 52 10.17 6.14 -6.52
CA LEU A 52 11.26 5.16 -6.41
C LEU A 52 12.59 5.73 -6.92
N LYS A 53 12.59 6.37 -8.11
CA LYS A 53 13.81 6.96 -8.70
C LYS A 53 14.34 8.12 -7.85
N SER A 54 13.46 8.95 -7.29
CA SER A 54 13.84 10.01 -6.36
C SER A 54 14.53 9.44 -5.12
N GLY A 55 13.95 8.40 -4.51
CA GLY A 55 14.56 7.67 -3.39
C GLY A 55 15.91 7.06 -3.72
N MET A 56 16.03 6.40 -4.87
CA MET A 56 17.31 5.87 -5.37
C MET A 56 18.37 6.97 -5.53
N GLY A 57 17.97 8.15 -5.99
CA GLY A 57 18.84 9.33 -6.10
C GLY A 57 19.39 9.80 -4.74
N TYR A 58 18.55 9.85 -3.70
CA TYR A 58 18.98 10.24 -2.34
C TYR A 58 20.05 9.32 -1.76
N VAL A 59 20.00 8.03 -2.07
CA VAL A 59 20.94 7.02 -1.54
C VAL A 59 22.05 6.64 -2.52
N GLY A 60 22.11 7.29 -3.69
CA GLY A 60 23.15 7.04 -4.69
C GLY A 60 23.08 5.67 -5.37
N ALA A 61 21.91 5.02 -5.40
CA ALA A 61 21.73 3.70 -6.00
C ALA A 61 21.45 3.79 -7.51
N ALA A 62 22.36 3.28 -8.34
CA ALA A 62 22.21 3.28 -9.80
C ALA A 62 21.20 2.25 -10.31
N ASN A 63 20.91 1.22 -9.52
CA ASN A 63 19.97 0.14 -9.87
C ASN A 63 19.33 -0.46 -8.61
N LEU A 64 18.36 -1.36 -8.81
CA LEU A 64 17.61 -1.99 -7.71
C LEU A 64 18.44 -2.95 -6.87
N GLN A 65 19.51 -3.55 -7.41
CA GLN A 65 20.37 -4.42 -6.64
C GLN A 65 21.16 -3.60 -5.62
N GLN A 66 21.78 -2.51 -6.10
CA GLN A 66 22.50 -1.58 -5.24
C GLN A 66 21.60 -0.97 -4.16
N LEU A 67 20.37 -0.59 -4.52
CA LEU A 67 19.38 -0.09 -3.54
C LEU A 67 19.11 -1.11 -2.42
N ARG A 68 18.99 -2.40 -2.75
CA ARG A 68 18.71 -3.45 -1.76
C ARG A 68 19.92 -3.77 -0.88
N ASP A 69 21.11 -3.73 -1.45
CA ASP A 69 22.33 -4.17 -0.77
C ASP A 69 22.96 -3.05 0.08
N GLU A 70 22.83 -1.79 -0.34
CA GLU A 70 23.59 -0.68 0.25
C GLU A 70 22.72 0.28 1.08
N ALA A 71 21.41 0.36 0.84
CA ALA A 71 20.56 1.32 1.55
C ALA A 71 20.52 1.05 3.06
N GLN A 72 20.64 2.12 3.84
CA GLN A 72 20.60 2.08 5.30
C GLN A 72 19.29 2.69 5.80
N PHE A 73 18.69 2.06 6.80
CA PHE A 73 17.48 2.56 7.46
C PHE A 73 17.82 3.07 8.86
N ILE A 74 17.04 4.05 9.31
CA ILE A 74 17.06 4.52 10.70
C ILE A 74 15.69 4.29 11.33
N GLN A 75 15.68 3.84 12.59
CA GLN A 75 14.45 3.71 13.35
C GLN A 75 14.02 5.06 13.90
N MET A 76 12.73 5.36 13.79
CA MET A 76 12.12 6.57 14.36
C MET A 76 10.98 6.23 15.31
N SER A 77 10.65 7.18 16.19
CA SER A 77 9.47 7.09 17.04
C SER A 77 8.19 7.39 16.26
N GLY A 78 7.02 7.13 16.87
CA GLY A 78 5.74 7.55 16.30
C GLY A 78 5.61 9.07 16.11
N ASN A 79 6.37 9.87 16.87
CA ASN A 79 6.42 11.33 16.65
C ASN A 79 7.25 11.67 15.40
N GLY A 80 8.33 10.94 15.13
CA GLY A 80 9.10 11.09 13.88
C GLY A 80 8.27 10.73 12.65
N LEU A 81 7.34 9.77 12.77
CA LEU A 81 6.38 9.47 11.71
C LEU A 81 5.43 10.65 11.44
N LYS A 82 4.90 11.28 12.49
CA LYS A 82 4.05 12.48 12.34
C LYS A 82 4.81 13.64 11.69
N GLU A 83 6.07 13.83 12.10
CA GLU A 83 6.97 14.83 11.51
C GLU A 83 7.26 14.56 10.02
N SER A 84 7.36 13.29 9.61
CA SER A 84 7.63 12.91 8.22
C SER A 84 6.47 13.25 7.27
N HIS A 85 5.23 13.23 7.77
CA HIS A 85 4.06 13.65 7.01
C HIS A 85 3.90 15.19 7.07
N PRO A 86 3.25 15.84 6.09
CA PRO A 86 2.89 17.25 6.22
C PRO A 86 2.07 17.47 7.50
N HIS A 87 2.55 18.38 8.34
CA HIS A 87 1.95 18.73 9.62
C HIS A 87 1.92 20.25 9.77
N ASP A 88 1.03 20.76 10.63
CA ASP A 88 0.87 22.18 10.96
C ASP A 88 0.57 23.12 9.77
N VAL A 89 -0.04 22.57 8.70
CA VAL A 89 -0.49 23.32 7.52
C VAL A 89 -1.85 22.84 7.01
N GLN A 90 -2.61 23.73 6.37
CA GLN A 90 -3.85 23.36 5.70
C GLN A 90 -3.59 23.02 4.23
N ILE A 91 -3.80 21.75 3.86
CA ILE A 91 -3.70 21.31 2.46
C ILE A 91 -4.91 21.85 1.68
N THR A 92 -4.65 22.70 0.70
CA THR A 92 -5.70 23.31 -0.16
C THR A 92 -5.91 22.56 -1.47
N LYS A 93 -4.91 21.77 -1.90
CA LYS A 93 -4.96 20.94 -3.11
C LYS A 93 -4.14 19.67 -2.88
N GLU A 94 -4.71 18.52 -3.19
CA GLU A 94 -4.02 17.24 -3.07
C GLU A 94 -3.01 17.04 -4.22
N ALA A 95 -1.90 16.37 -3.90
CA ALA A 95 -0.89 15.95 -4.86
C ALA A 95 -1.23 14.55 -5.39
N PRO A 96 -0.84 14.22 -6.63
CA PRO A 96 -1.16 12.92 -7.23
C PRO A 96 -0.49 11.72 -6.54
N ASN A 97 0.52 11.96 -5.71
CA ASN A 97 1.32 10.96 -5.00
C ASN A 97 1.17 11.02 -3.47
N TYR A 98 0.26 11.83 -2.93
CA TYR A 98 0.12 11.99 -1.48
C TYR A 98 -1.31 12.32 -1.06
N SER A 99 -1.85 11.57 -0.10
CA SER A 99 -3.14 11.85 0.56
C SER A 99 -3.03 11.53 2.05
N VAL A 100 -3.72 12.33 2.87
CA VAL A 100 -3.78 12.16 4.34
C VAL A 100 -4.89 11.17 4.73
N LYS A 101 -5.79 10.82 3.81
CA LYS A 101 -6.92 9.93 4.07
C LYS A 101 -6.55 8.48 3.76
N SER A 102 -6.56 7.63 4.79
CA SER A 102 -6.67 6.16 4.66
C SER A 102 -8.12 5.76 4.81
#